data_AF-A0A2A2HQG6-F1
#
_entry.id   AF-A0A2A2HQG6-F1
#
_cell.length_a   1.000
_cell.length_b   1.000
_cell.length_c   1.000
_cell.angle_alpha   90.00
_cell.angle_beta   90.00
_cell.angle_gamma   90.00
#
_symmetry.space_group_name_H-M   'P 1'
#
loop_
_entity.id
_entity.type
_entity.pdbx_description
1 polymer ?
#
loop_
_entity_poly.entity_id
_entity_poly.type
_entity_poly.pdbx_seq_one_letter_code
_entity_poly.pdbx_strand_id
1 'polypeptide(L)'
;MALSIEEIVNKHELALKKYRGLYAFADLLATYLVLYVLFVLFNMRDLFLMFSIFEPYTGARYNILGFGIVFETLGLIFLAFVLSLIFTAIRHYRAEKKDAIAFIEETHPVLKERLRTAYDNRSTDNIIVRDLIGGVIIDSKPVQSSSFLDRRKLAKDLFVIVFAVSVLAYVAGTGYQTTFSPTDLNGVIDKLPLVSNSNSELYPVDENGGTSNNTSQEEILGKPAVVVVEGKEVDLKIPPGTGQGFTSQETGEQTNESFTQSGLVNPEAAASQAYYDNLPEGYRNVIQSYFEGLAEE
;
A
#
# COMPACT_ATOMS: atom_id res chain seq x y z
N MET A 1 8.49 36.91 -46.38
CA MET A 1 7.82 35.77 -45.74
C MET A 1 7.66 36.14 -44.27
N ALA A 2 6.54 36.79 -43.93
CA ALA A 2 6.29 37.23 -42.55
C ALA A 2 5.87 36.00 -41.75
N LEU A 3 6.66 35.61 -40.75
CA LEU A 3 6.21 34.68 -39.72
C LEU A 3 4.91 35.25 -39.15
N SER A 4 3.81 34.50 -39.22
CA SER A 4 2.60 34.89 -38.52
C SER A 4 2.90 34.84 -37.02
N ILE A 5 2.37 35.79 -36.24
CA ILE A 5 2.50 35.76 -34.78
C ILE A 5 2.01 34.44 -34.20
N GLU A 6 1.04 33.81 -34.85
CA GLU A 6 0.55 32.47 -34.51
C GLU A 6 1.64 31.40 -34.58
N GLU A 7 2.52 31.42 -35.58
CA GLU A 7 3.63 30.48 -35.68
C GLU A 7 4.65 30.68 -34.54
N ILE A 8 4.91 31.93 -34.16
CA ILE A 8 5.78 32.26 -33.02
C ILE A 8 5.15 31.77 -31.71
N VAL A 9 3.89 32.11 -31.46
CA VAL A 9 3.18 31.72 -30.22
C VAL A 9 3.06 30.20 -30.13
N ASN A 10 2.65 29.51 -31.20
CA ASN A 10 2.52 28.06 -31.21
C ASN A 10 3.88 27.36 -31.00
N LYS A 11 4.96 27.88 -31.59
CA LYS A 11 6.32 27.38 -31.33
C LYS A 11 6.70 27.48 -29.84
N HIS A 12 6.39 28.61 -29.20
CA HIS A 12 6.66 28.79 -27.77
C HIS A 12 5.73 27.96 -26.87
N GLU A 13 4.47 27.78 -27.25
CA GLU A 13 3.52 26.91 -26.54
C GLU A 13 3.94 25.44 -26.61
N LEU A 14 4.35 24.94 -27.78
CA LEU A 14 4.89 23.59 -27.94
C LEU A 14 6.15 23.38 -27.11
N ALA A 15 7.05 24.37 -27.09
CA ALA A 15 8.25 24.33 -26.25
C ALA A 15 7.86 24.29 -24.76
N LEU A 16 6.93 25.14 -24.32
CA LEU A 16 6.44 25.17 -22.94
C LEU A 16 5.80 23.83 -22.53
N LYS A 17 4.97 23.23 -23.39
CA LYS A 17 4.36 21.92 -23.17
C LYS A 17 5.42 20.82 -23.03
N LYS A 18 6.44 20.84 -23.90
CA LYS A 18 7.57 19.90 -23.82
C LYS A 18 8.35 20.06 -22.51
N TYR A 19 8.67 21.28 -22.12
CA TYR A 19 9.38 21.52 -20.86
C TYR A 19 8.52 21.15 -19.64
N ARG A 20 7.23 21.46 -19.64
CA ARG A 20 6.30 21.01 -18.59
C ARG A 20 6.24 19.49 -18.46
N GLY A 21 6.23 18.77 -19.58
CA GLY A 21 6.34 17.32 -19.59
C GLY A 21 7.66 16.82 -18.99
N LEU A 22 8.79 17.45 -19.36
CA LEU A 22 10.10 17.13 -18.78
C LEU A 22 10.14 17.36 -17.26
N TYR A 23 9.58 18.47 -16.76
CA TYR A 23 9.48 18.71 -15.32
C TYR A 23 8.63 17.65 -14.63
N ALA A 24 7.47 17.31 -15.19
CA ALA A 24 6.60 16.30 -14.61
C ALA A 24 7.26 14.92 -14.57
N PHE A 25 8.00 14.58 -15.63
CA PHE A 25 8.75 13.33 -15.67
C PHE A 25 9.90 13.30 -14.65
N ALA A 26 10.67 14.38 -14.55
CA ALA A 26 11.76 14.48 -13.58
C ALA A 26 11.25 14.42 -12.13
N ASP A 27 10.14 15.11 -11.83
CA ASP A 27 9.51 15.11 -10.52
C ASP A 27 8.92 13.74 -10.15
N LEU A 28 8.30 13.05 -11.12
CA LEU A 28 7.84 11.66 -10.98
C LEU A 28 8.99 10.73 -10.65
N LEU A 29 10.08 10.81 -11.43
CA LEU A 29 11.25 9.96 -11.24
C LEU A 29 11.88 10.20 -9.86
N ALA A 30 12.04 11.46 -9.46
CA ALA A 30 12.56 11.83 -8.15
C ALA A 30 11.67 11.27 -7.02
N THR A 31 10.36 11.50 -7.10
CA THR A 31 9.39 11.05 -6.09
C THR A 31 9.36 9.52 -6.01
N TYR A 32 9.40 8.84 -7.15
CA TYR A 32 9.47 7.38 -7.23
C TYR A 32 10.71 6.83 -6.53
N LEU A 33 11.89 7.38 -6.82
CA LEU A 33 13.13 6.92 -6.22
C LEU A 33 13.16 7.16 -4.71
N VAL A 34 12.68 8.31 -4.25
CA VAL A 34 12.60 8.63 -2.82
C VAL A 34 11.65 7.67 -2.10
N LEU A 35 10.46 7.42 -2.66
CA LEU A 35 9.50 6.47 -2.09
C LEU A 35 10.07 5.04 -2.06
N TYR A 36 10.72 4.62 -3.15
CA TYR A 36 11.33 3.30 -3.20
C TYR A 36 12.45 3.13 -2.18
N VAL A 37 13.35 4.12 -2.05
CA VAL A 37 14.38 4.14 -1.00
C VAL A 37 13.75 4.04 0.38
N LEU A 38 12.71 4.82 0.65
CA LEU A 38 11.99 4.79 1.91
C LEU A 38 11.40 3.39 2.18
N PHE A 39 10.78 2.76 1.16
CA PHE A 39 10.25 1.41 1.29
C PHE A 39 11.30 0.36 1.58
N VAL A 40 12.47 0.45 0.95
CA VAL A 40 13.58 -0.47 1.22
C VAL A 40 14.14 -0.26 2.63
N LEU A 41 14.25 0.98 3.09
CA LEU A 41 14.73 1.31 4.44
C LEU A 41 13.80 0.78 5.54
N PHE A 42 12.48 0.93 5.37
CA PHE A 42 11.47 0.49 6.34
C PHE A 42 11.00 -0.95 6.16
N ASN A 43 11.74 -1.80 5.43
CA ASN A 43 11.37 -3.20 5.23
C ASN A 43 9.92 -3.41 4.76
N MET A 44 9.43 -2.53 3.88
CA MET A 44 8.04 -2.57 3.40
C MET A 44 7.70 -3.82 2.57
N ARG A 45 8.66 -4.73 2.35
CA ARG A 45 8.42 -6.05 1.75
C ARG A 45 7.45 -6.86 2.62
N ASP A 46 7.50 -6.67 3.93
CA ASP A 46 6.67 -7.39 4.88
C ASP A 46 5.19 -6.97 4.80
N LEU A 47 4.87 -5.85 4.12
CA LEU A 47 3.49 -5.49 3.82
C LEU A 47 2.75 -6.60 3.07
N PHE A 48 3.44 -7.32 2.18
CA PHE A 48 2.80 -8.40 1.42
C PHE A 48 2.49 -9.62 2.29
N LEU A 49 3.13 -9.76 3.45
CA LEU A 49 2.82 -10.80 4.44
C LEU A 49 1.62 -10.43 5.31
N MET A 50 1.31 -9.14 5.44
CA MET A 50 0.20 -8.65 6.27
C MET A 50 -1.18 -8.96 5.67
N PHE A 51 -1.29 -9.10 4.34
CA PHE A 51 -2.56 -9.36 3.66
C PHE A 51 -2.62 -10.79 3.12
N SER A 52 -3.60 -11.58 3.59
CA SER A 52 -3.79 -12.98 3.17
C SER A 52 -3.98 -13.16 1.66
N ILE A 53 -4.40 -12.11 0.94
CA ILE A 53 -4.56 -12.15 -0.52
C ILE A 53 -3.23 -12.37 -1.26
N PHE A 54 -2.11 -12.02 -0.66
CA PHE A 54 -0.78 -12.14 -1.26
C PHE A 54 0.00 -13.36 -0.79
N GLU A 55 -0.47 -14.08 0.24
CA GLU A 55 0.16 -15.27 0.79
C GLU A 55 0.58 -16.30 -0.29
N PRO A 56 -0.25 -16.64 -1.30
CA PRO A 56 0.12 -17.60 -2.34
C PRO A 56 1.29 -17.14 -3.24
N TYR A 57 1.57 -15.84 -3.26
CA TYR A 57 2.59 -15.21 -4.10
C TYR A 57 3.84 -14.81 -3.31
N THR A 58 3.77 -14.74 -1.99
CA THR A 58 4.91 -14.44 -1.13
C THR A 58 6.00 -15.51 -1.29
N GLY A 59 7.26 -15.07 -1.40
CA GLY A 59 8.41 -15.92 -1.69
C GLY A 59 8.52 -16.42 -3.12
N ALA A 60 7.51 -16.19 -3.99
CA ALA A 60 7.56 -16.60 -5.38
C ALA A 60 8.70 -15.88 -6.11
N ARG A 61 9.51 -16.64 -6.86
CA ARG A 61 10.63 -16.12 -7.64
C ARG A 61 10.29 -16.16 -9.12
N TYR A 62 10.38 -15.00 -9.77
CA TYR A 62 10.24 -14.86 -11.21
C TYR A 62 11.62 -14.73 -11.82
N ASN A 63 11.93 -15.57 -12.80
CA ASN A 63 13.17 -15.43 -13.56
C ASN A 63 12.91 -14.49 -14.75
N ILE A 64 13.40 -13.26 -14.64
CA ILE A 64 13.31 -12.26 -15.71
C ILE A 64 14.73 -12.01 -16.20
N LEU A 65 14.99 -12.29 -17.48
CA LEU A 65 16.30 -12.04 -18.11
C LEU A 65 17.50 -12.71 -17.40
N GLY A 66 17.28 -13.87 -16.74
CA GLY A 66 18.33 -14.59 -16.03
C GLY A 66 18.54 -14.14 -14.58
N PHE A 67 17.80 -13.14 -14.11
CA PHE A 67 17.80 -12.70 -12.71
C PHE A 67 16.53 -13.19 -12.01
N GLY A 68 16.70 -13.87 -10.87
CA GLY A 68 15.60 -14.25 -10.00
C GLY A 68 15.15 -13.06 -9.15
N ILE A 69 13.96 -12.55 -9.44
CA ILE A 69 13.34 -11.43 -8.71
C ILE A 69 12.20 -12.00 -7.86
N VAL A 70 12.14 -11.63 -6.58
CA VAL A 70 11.09 -12.11 -5.67
C VAL A 70 9.84 -11.24 -5.80
N PHE A 71 8.65 -11.83 -5.67
CA PHE A 71 7.36 -11.15 -5.79
C PHE A 71 7.29 -9.83 -5.01
N GLU A 72 7.73 -9.80 -3.75
CA GLU A 72 7.65 -8.62 -2.89
C GLU A 72 8.48 -7.45 -3.43
N THR A 73 9.61 -7.74 -4.06
CA THR A 73 10.43 -6.69 -4.69
C THR A 73 9.74 -6.09 -5.90
N LEU A 74 9.10 -6.92 -6.72
CA LEU A 74 8.33 -6.45 -7.87
C LEU A 74 7.08 -5.69 -7.44
N GLY A 75 6.39 -6.19 -6.40
CA GLY A 75 5.25 -5.54 -5.77
C GLY A 75 5.62 -4.18 -5.19
N LEU A 76 6.75 -4.06 -4.50
CA LEU A 76 7.23 -2.77 -3.98
C LEU A 76 7.55 -1.77 -5.09
N ILE A 77 8.23 -2.22 -6.16
CA ILE A 77 8.52 -1.36 -7.33
C ILE A 77 7.22 -0.84 -7.92
N PHE A 78 6.24 -1.73 -8.13
CA PHE A 78 4.94 -1.37 -8.67
C PHE A 78 4.19 -0.39 -7.74
N LEU A 79 4.14 -0.68 -6.44
CA LEU A 79 3.47 0.15 -5.44
C LEU A 79 4.10 1.55 -5.36
N ALA A 80 5.43 1.65 -5.31
CA ALA A 80 6.16 2.92 -5.30
C ALA A 80 5.87 3.72 -6.58
N PHE A 81 5.78 3.06 -7.73
CA PHE A 81 5.46 3.71 -8.99
C PHE A 81 4.03 4.27 -9.02
N VAL A 82 3.04 3.48 -8.59
CA VAL A 82 1.64 3.93 -8.52
C VAL A 82 1.48 5.10 -7.56
N LEU A 83 2.09 5.03 -6.36
CA LEU A 83 2.05 6.15 -5.41
C LEU A 83 2.75 7.38 -5.95
N SER A 84 3.91 7.23 -6.61
CA SER A 84 4.59 8.34 -7.27
C SER A 84 3.73 9.01 -8.34
N LEU A 85 3.01 8.22 -9.14
CA LEU A 85 2.04 8.74 -10.11
C LEU A 85 0.95 9.57 -9.44
N ILE A 86 0.39 9.07 -8.33
CA ILE A 86 -0.65 9.78 -7.58
C ILE A 86 -0.11 11.11 -7.02
N PHE A 87 1.04 11.08 -6.34
CA PHE A 87 1.66 12.29 -5.79
C PHE A 87 1.99 13.32 -6.87
N THR A 88 2.56 12.86 -7.98
CA THR A 88 2.88 13.70 -9.14
C THR A 88 1.61 14.30 -9.73
N ALA A 89 0.56 13.50 -9.92
CA ALA A 89 -0.73 13.95 -10.45
C ALA A 89 -1.36 15.02 -9.55
N ILE A 90 -1.38 14.81 -8.24
CA ILE A 90 -1.90 15.79 -7.27
C ILE A 90 -1.09 17.10 -7.35
N ARG A 91 0.24 17.02 -7.36
CA ARG A 91 1.11 18.20 -7.42
C ARG A 91 0.92 18.99 -8.71
N HIS A 92 0.78 18.30 -9.85
CA HIS A 92 0.59 18.94 -11.15
C HIS A 92 -0.85 19.41 -11.41
N TYR A 93 -1.85 18.78 -10.78
CA TYR A 93 -3.23 19.26 -10.81
C TYR A 93 -3.40 20.57 -10.05
N ARG A 94 -2.70 20.70 -8.92
CA ARG A 94 -2.68 21.94 -8.11
C ARG A 94 -1.81 23.05 -8.71
N ALA A 95 -0.96 22.75 -9.68
CA ALA A 95 -0.09 23.74 -10.31
C ALA A 95 -0.86 24.56 -11.36
N GLU A 96 -1.00 25.86 -11.12
CA GLU A 96 -1.62 26.79 -12.07
C GLU A 96 -0.97 26.69 -13.45
N LYS A 97 -1.82 26.61 -14.49
CA LYS A 97 -1.36 26.59 -15.87
C LYS A 97 -1.11 28.05 -16.29
N LYS A 98 0.13 28.51 -16.22
CA LYS A 98 0.51 29.79 -16.84
C LYS A 98 0.54 29.62 -18.36
N ASP A 99 -0.20 30.47 -19.08
CA ASP A 99 -0.18 30.50 -20.55
C ASP A 99 1.17 30.97 -21.09
N ALA A 100 1.54 30.50 -22.29
CA ALA A 100 2.81 30.86 -22.92
C ALA A 100 2.96 32.38 -23.12
N ILE A 101 1.86 33.07 -23.44
CA ILE A 101 1.81 34.53 -23.59
C ILE A 101 2.11 35.20 -22.24
N ALA A 102 1.45 34.78 -21.16
CA ALA A 102 1.66 35.34 -19.83
C ALA A 102 3.11 35.15 -19.35
N PHE A 103 3.74 34.01 -19.66
CA PHE A 103 5.14 33.75 -19.33
C PHE A 103 6.12 34.63 -20.12
N ILE A 104 5.85 34.86 -21.41
CA ILE A 104 6.66 35.75 -22.25
C ILE A 104 6.56 37.20 -21.73
N GLU A 105 5.35 37.66 -21.40
CA GLU A 105 5.12 39.00 -20.87
C GLU A 105 5.75 39.23 -19.50
N GLU A 106 5.80 38.21 -18.64
CA GLU A 106 6.48 38.25 -17.34
C GLU A 106 8.01 38.36 -17.50
N THR A 107 8.57 37.70 -18.51
CA THR A 107 10.02 37.69 -18.78
C THR A 107 10.47 38.95 -19.54
N HIS A 108 9.62 39.47 -20.43
CA HIS A 108 9.93 40.60 -21.30
C HIS A 108 8.89 41.72 -21.15
N PRO A 109 9.14 42.73 -20.30
CA PRO A 109 8.16 43.78 -20.02
C PRO A 109 7.79 44.62 -21.25
N VAL A 110 8.67 44.67 -22.26
CA VAL A 110 8.43 45.38 -23.54
C VAL A 110 7.30 44.75 -24.35
N LEU A 111 7.04 43.45 -24.16
CA LEU A 111 5.96 42.72 -24.83
C LEU A 111 4.67 42.68 -24.01
N LYS A 112 4.71 43.15 -22.75
CA LYS A 112 3.56 43.15 -21.84
C LYS A 112 2.39 43.88 -22.49
N GLU A 113 1.21 43.27 -22.48
CA GLU A 113 -0.01 43.70 -23.16
C GLU A 113 0.07 43.74 -24.69
N ARG A 114 1.19 44.17 -25.29
CA ARG A 114 1.39 44.23 -26.75
C ARG A 114 1.28 42.86 -27.42
N LEU A 115 1.86 41.81 -26.81
CA LEU A 115 1.80 40.46 -27.35
C LEU A 115 0.38 39.90 -27.31
N ARG A 116 -0.31 40.03 -26.17
CA ARG A 116 -1.72 39.63 -26.06
C ARG A 116 -2.60 40.40 -27.04
N THR A 117 -2.47 41.71 -27.12
CA THR A 117 -3.26 42.55 -28.04
C THR A 117 -2.99 42.22 -29.51
N ALA A 118 -1.73 41.94 -29.88
CA ALA A 118 -1.39 41.52 -31.24
C ALA A 118 -1.96 40.13 -31.58
N TYR A 119 -2.00 39.22 -30.61
CA TYR A 119 -2.58 37.88 -30.78
C TYR A 119 -4.11 37.91 -30.89
N ASP A 120 -4.78 38.73 -30.07
CA ASP A 120 -6.23 38.90 -30.10
C ASP A 120 -6.71 39.51 -31.42
N ASN A 121 -5.95 40.44 -32.00
CA ASN A 121 -6.30 41.13 -33.24
C ASN A 121 -5.67 40.51 -34.49
N ARG A 122 -5.14 39.28 -34.42
CA ARG A 122 -4.39 38.63 -35.51
C ARG A 122 -5.16 38.48 -36.83
N SER A 123 -6.49 38.42 -36.79
CA SER A 123 -7.36 38.31 -37.96
C SER A 123 -7.78 39.66 -38.54
N THR A 124 -7.44 40.77 -37.87
CA THR A 124 -7.81 42.12 -38.29
C THR A 124 -6.71 42.72 -39.14
N ASP A 125 -7.02 43.03 -40.41
CA ASP A 125 -6.08 43.70 -41.29
C ASP A 125 -6.29 45.22 -41.27
N ASN A 126 -5.50 45.90 -40.44
CA ASN A 126 -5.44 47.36 -40.35
C ASN A 126 -3.97 47.79 -40.25
N ILE A 127 -3.62 48.96 -40.80
CA ILE A 127 -2.26 49.52 -40.74
C ILE A 127 -1.72 49.61 -39.30
N ILE A 128 -2.57 49.95 -38.33
CA ILE A 128 -2.20 50.02 -36.90
C ILE A 128 -1.87 48.63 -36.36
N VAL A 129 -2.70 47.64 -36.69
CA VAL A 129 -2.50 46.25 -36.24
C VAL A 129 -1.25 45.68 -36.90
N ARG A 130 -0.99 46.00 -38.17
CA ARG A 130 0.19 45.56 -38.91
C ARG A 130 1.49 46.11 -38.33
N ASP A 131 1.50 47.39 -37.93
CA ASP A 131 2.63 48.02 -37.25
C ASP A 131 2.85 47.39 -35.86
N LEU A 132 1.78 47.17 -35.08
CA LEU A 132 1.85 46.47 -33.80
C LEU A 132 2.42 45.05 -33.95
N ILE A 133 1.91 44.29 -34.92
CA ILE A 133 2.36 42.92 -35.23
C ILE A 133 3.84 42.92 -35.62
N GLY A 134 4.25 43.84 -36.51
CA GLY A 134 5.63 43.99 -36.94
C GLY A 134 6.58 44.31 -35.77
N GLY A 135 6.17 45.24 -34.90
CA GLY A 135 6.90 45.59 -33.69
C GLY A 135 7.05 44.40 -32.73
N VAL A 136 5.96 43.66 -32.47
CA VAL A 136 6.00 42.47 -31.61
C VAL A 136 6.92 41.38 -32.18
N ILE A 137 6.93 41.16 -33.49
CA ILE A 137 7.84 40.18 -34.13
C ILE A 137 9.31 40.57 -33.95
N ILE A 138 9.63 41.87 -34.08
CA ILE A 138 11.00 42.35 -33.88
C ILE A 138 11.40 42.20 -32.41
N ASP A 139 10.53 42.62 -31.50
CA ASP A 139 10.75 42.58 -30.06
C ASP A 139 10.77 41.13 -29.52
N SER A 140 10.12 40.17 -30.20
CA SER A 140 10.08 38.75 -29.83
C SER A 140 11.27 37.93 -30.34
N LYS A 141 12.02 38.39 -31.36
CA LYS A 141 13.21 37.70 -31.88
C LYS A 141 14.27 37.33 -30.82
N PRO A 142 14.61 38.19 -29.84
CA PRO A 142 15.58 37.84 -28.81
C PRO A 142 15.06 36.83 -27.79
N VAL A 143 13.76 36.50 -27.78
CA VAL A 143 13.16 35.57 -26.82
C VAL A 143 13.58 34.13 -27.16
N GLN A 144 14.59 33.63 -26.44
CA GLN A 144 15.04 32.25 -26.62
C GLN A 144 14.04 31.27 -25.99
N SER A 145 13.70 30.19 -26.71
CA SER A 145 12.87 29.10 -26.18
C SER A 145 13.49 28.41 -24.96
N SER A 146 14.79 28.57 -24.73
CA SER A 146 15.49 28.11 -23.53
C SER A 146 15.11 28.88 -22.26
N SER A 147 14.54 30.09 -22.38
CA SER A 147 14.09 30.90 -21.24
C SER A 147 12.87 30.31 -20.52
N PHE A 148 12.11 29.45 -21.21
CA PHE A 148 11.01 28.70 -20.60
C PHE A 148 11.49 27.53 -19.72
N LEU A 149 12.80 27.22 -19.77
CA LEU A 149 13.40 26.22 -18.92
C LEU A 149 13.89 26.84 -17.60
N ASP A 150 13.09 26.70 -16.54
CA ASP A 150 13.53 26.81 -15.15
C ASP A 150 14.60 25.76 -14.78
N ARG A 151 15.85 26.08 -15.09
CA ARG A 151 17.02 25.24 -14.79
C ARG A 151 17.19 24.93 -13.31
N ARG A 152 16.73 25.82 -12.41
CA ARG A 152 16.86 25.62 -10.96
C ARG A 152 15.96 24.48 -10.49
N LYS A 153 14.74 24.39 -11.01
CA LYS A 153 13.83 23.27 -10.73
C LYS A 153 14.41 21.95 -11.22
N LEU A 154 14.88 21.88 -12.47
CA LEU A 154 15.52 20.65 -12.97
C LEU A 154 16.76 20.27 -12.18
N ALA A 155 17.61 21.24 -11.83
CA ALA A 155 18.83 20.96 -11.06
C ALA A 155 18.50 20.41 -9.66
N LYS A 156 17.47 20.94 -9.00
CA LYS A 156 16.98 20.43 -7.71
C LYS A 156 16.50 18.99 -7.84
N ASP A 157 15.65 18.70 -8.83
CA ASP A 157 15.10 17.35 -9.01
C ASP A 157 16.22 16.35 -9.37
N LEU A 158 17.18 16.76 -10.20
CA LEU A 158 18.36 15.95 -10.53
C LEU A 158 19.23 15.68 -9.30
N PHE A 159 19.43 16.68 -8.42
CA PHE A 159 20.15 16.48 -7.16
C PHE A 159 19.45 15.45 -6.25
N VAL A 160 18.12 15.51 -6.13
CA VAL A 160 17.33 14.53 -5.37
C VAL A 160 17.47 13.14 -5.97
N ILE A 161 17.41 13.02 -7.30
CA ILE A 161 17.60 11.74 -8.00
C ILE A 161 18.98 11.16 -7.70
N VAL A 162 20.05 11.95 -7.87
CA VAL A 162 21.43 11.50 -7.61
C VAL A 162 21.57 11.06 -6.16
N PHE A 163 21.07 11.86 -5.21
CA PHE A 163 21.10 11.52 -3.79
C PHE A 163 20.34 10.23 -3.49
N ALA A 164 19.12 10.06 -4.00
CA ALA A 164 18.32 8.85 -3.80
C ALA A 164 19.00 7.61 -4.38
N VAL A 165 19.60 7.71 -5.57
CA VAL A 165 20.37 6.61 -6.17
C VAL A 165 21.60 6.27 -5.34
N SER A 166 22.32 7.26 -4.81
CA SER A 166 23.46 7.02 -3.92
C SER A 166 23.06 6.31 -2.62
N VAL A 167 21.95 6.72 -1.99
CA VAL A 167 21.41 6.04 -0.82
C VAL A 167 20.99 4.62 -1.15
N LEU A 168 20.32 4.41 -2.29
CA LEU A 168 19.90 3.07 -2.73
C LEU A 168 21.10 2.15 -2.97
N ALA A 169 22.16 2.66 -3.61
CA ALA A 169 23.40 1.90 -3.82
C ALA A 169 24.08 1.54 -2.50
N TYR A 170 24.10 2.47 -1.53
CA TYR A 170 24.60 2.20 -0.18
C TYR A 170 23.79 1.10 0.52
N VAL A 171 22.46 1.20 0.49
CA VAL A 171 21.55 0.21 1.09
C VAL A 171 21.70 -1.15 0.41
N ALA A 172 21.80 -1.20 -0.92
CA ALA A 172 22.01 -2.45 -1.65
C ALA A 172 23.38 -3.09 -1.36
N GLY A 173 24.42 -2.28 -1.17
CA GLY A 173 25.78 -2.78 -0.88
C GLY A 173 25.98 -3.22 0.57
N THR A 174 25.32 -2.56 1.53
CA THR A 174 25.44 -2.87 2.96
C THR A 174 24.37 -3.81 3.47
N GLY A 175 23.26 -3.96 2.73
CA GLY A 175 22.06 -4.63 3.22
C GLY A 175 21.39 -3.89 4.38
N TYR A 176 21.72 -2.61 4.59
CA TYR A 176 21.19 -1.84 5.72
C TYR A 176 19.69 -1.65 5.59
N GLN A 177 18.94 -2.21 6.53
CA GLN A 177 17.51 -2.03 6.66
C GLN A 177 17.19 -1.70 8.12
N THR A 178 16.19 -0.86 8.34
CA THR A 178 15.79 -0.50 9.70
C THR A 178 15.13 -1.70 10.39
N THR A 179 15.22 -1.75 11.71
CA THR A 179 14.56 -2.81 12.50
C THR A 179 13.05 -2.65 12.62
N PHE A 180 12.50 -1.55 12.11
CA PHE A 180 11.07 -1.26 12.13
C PHE A 180 10.44 -1.78 10.85
N SER A 181 9.55 -2.76 10.97
CA SER A 181 8.77 -3.33 9.88
C SER A 181 7.28 -3.00 10.03
N PRO A 182 6.49 -2.92 8.95
CA PRO A 182 5.04 -2.76 9.03
C PRO A 182 4.34 -3.79 9.94
N THR A 183 4.88 -5.00 10.04
CA THR A 183 4.36 -6.05 10.91
C THR A 183 4.39 -5.65 12.40
N ASP A 184 5.36 -4.83 12.81
CA ASP A 184 5.45 -4.29 14.18
C ASP A 184 4.36 -3.27 14.49
N LEU A 185 3.70 -2.71 13.46
CA LEU A 185 2.66 -1.70 13.59
C LEU A 185 1.26 -2.29 13.80
N ASN A 186 1.05 -3.59 13.57
CA ASN A 186 -0.27 -4.22 13.77
C ASN A 186 -0.79 -3.99 15.21
N GLY A 187 0.05 -4.16 16.22
CA GLY A 187 -0.33 -3.92 17.62
C GLY A 187 -0.50 -2.43 18.02
N VAL A 188 -0.14 -1.49 17.13
CA VAL A 188 -0.32 -0.04 17.33
C VAL A 188 -1.60 0.44 16.64
N ILE A 189 -1.93 -0.13 15.48
CA ILE A 189 -3.15 0.19 14.71
C ILE A 189 -4.40 -0.20 15.50
N ASP A 190 -4.37 -1.33 16.21
CA ASP A 190 -5.46 -1.78 17.09
C ASP A 190 -5.75 -0.81 18.25
N LYS A 191 -4.79 0.07 18.58
CA LYS A 191 -4.89 1.10 19.63
C LYS A 191 -5.34 2.46 19.10
N LEU A 192 -5.55 2.62 17.79
CA LEU A 192 -6.10 3.86 17.23
C LEU A 192 -7.63 3.86 17.34
N PRO A 193 -8.24 4.84 18.03
CA PRO A 193 -9.69 4.89 18.29
C PRO A 193 -10.56 5.06 17.03
N LEU A 194 -9.94 5.25 15.86
CA LEU A 194 -10.64 5.41 14.57
C LEU A 194 -10.80 4.10 13.78
N VAL A 195 -10.06 3.04 14.12
CA VAL A 195 -10.02 1.77 13.35
C VAL A 195 -10.72 0.62 14.09
N SER A 196 -10.86 0.71 15.42
CA SER A 196 -11.44 -0.35 16.28
C SER A 196 -12.92 -0.67 16.06
N ASN A 197 -13.60 -0.09 15.05
CA ASN A 197 -15.02 -0.33 14.80
C ASN A 197 -15.28 -1.09 13.48
N SER A 198 -14.36 -1.99 13.12
CA SER A 198 -14.52 -2.92 12.00
C SER A 198 -14.70 -4.34 12.52
N ASN A 199 -15.89 -4.61 13.07
CA ASN A 199 -16.53 -5.92 13.28
C ASN A 199 -15.69 -7.19 13.01
N SER A 200 -14.68 -7.44 13.83
CA SER A 200 -14.15 -8.78 14.06
C SER A 200 -14.68 -9.28 15.40
N GLU A 201 -15.98 -9.57 15.45
CA GLU A 201 -16.50 -10.57 16.40
C GLU A 201 -15.95 -11.95 15.98
N LEU A 202 -14.65 -12.13 16.16
CA LEU A 202 -14.09 -13.44 16.38
C LEU A 202 -14.43 -13.76 17.83
N TYR A 203 -15.53 -14.48 18.01
CA TYR A 203 -15.77 -15.23 19.23
C TYR A 203 -14.47 -15.99 19.57
N PRO A 204 -13.83 -15.76 20.72
CA PRO A 204 -12.87 -16.72 21.20
C PRO A 204 -13.66 -18.02 21.41
N VAL A 205 -13.37 -19.03 20.60
CA VAL A 205 -13.79 -20.38 20.93
C VAL A 205 -13.03 -20.72 22.20
N ASP A 206 -13.73 -20.63 23.33
CA ASP A 206 -13.31 -21.33 24.53
C ASP A 206 -13.33 -22.82 24.17
N GLU A 207 -12.15 -23.37 23.91
CA GLU A 207 -11.92 -24.82 23.95
C GLU A 207 -12.13 -25.29 25.38
N ASN A 208 -13.40 -25.36 25.79
CA ASN A 208 -13.80 -26.12 26.96
C ASN A 208 -13.86 -27.60 26.57
N GLY A 209 -12.70 -28.12 26.18
CA GLY A 209 -12.36 -29.52 26.02
C GLY A 209 -11.40 -29.93 27.13
N GLY A 210 -11.88 -29.84 28.37
CA GLY A 210 -11.35 -30.47 29.59
C GLY A 210 -9.84 -30.59 29.74
N THR A 211 -9.19 -29.60 30.38
CA THR A 211 -8.19 -29.86 31.44
C THR A 211 -7.73 -28.56 32.13
N SER A 212 -8.13 -28.44 33.39
CA SER A 212 -7.54 -27.72 34.53
C SER A 212 -6.68 -26.46 34.30
N ASN A 213 -7.17 -25.35 34.87
CA ASN A 213 -6.45 -24.15 35.26
C ASN A 213 -5.05 -24.44 35.81
N ASN A 214 -4.03 -23.84 35.19
CA ASN A 214 -2.66 -23.87 35.67
C ASN A 214 -2.46 -22.70 36.65
N THR A 215 -2.84 -22.91 37.90
CA THR A 215 -2.24 -22.17 39.02
C THR A 215 -1.37 -23.18 39.77
N SER A 216 -0.08 -22.86 39.89
CA SER A 216 0.93 -23.55 40.72
C SER A 216 1.25 -25.01 40.37
N GLN A 217 2.09 -25.26 39.36
CA GLN A 217 2.81 -26.54 39.19
C GLN A 217 4.22 -26.35 38.62
N GLU A 218 5.12 -25.80 39.43
CA GLU A 218 6.59 -25.91 39.22
C GLU A 218 7.16 -27.28 39.63
N GLU A 219 6.32 -28.31 39.85
CA GLU A 219 6.76 -29.58 40.47
C GLU A 219 6.22 -30.87 39.80
N ILE A 220 5.81 -30.84 38.51
CA ILE A 220 5.31 -32.05 37.80
C ILE A 220 6.29 -32.61 36.76
N LEU A 221 7.52 -32.13 36.73
CA LEU A 221 8.61 -32.83 36.04
C LEU A 221 9.59 -33.30 37.11
N GLY A 222 9.38 -34.54 37.57
CA GLY A 222 10.37 -35.23 38.39
C GLY A 222 11.74 -35.12 37.74
N LYS A 223 12.74 -34.66 38.51
CA LYS A 223 14.12 -34.49 38.05
C LYS A 223 14.56 -35.78 37.34
N PRO A 224 15.13 -35.73 36.13
CA PRO A 224 15.56 -36.94 35.43
C PRO A 224 16.63 -37.65 36.27
N ALA A 225 16.25 -38.77 36.88
CA ALA A 225 17.18 -39.64 37.60
C ALA A 225 17.91 -40.50 36.57
N VAL A 226 19.07 -40.02 36.12
CA VAL A 226 19.98 -40.84 35.29
C VAL A 226 20.62 -41.87 36.22
N VAL A 227 20.10 -43.10 36.21
CA VAL A 227 20.79 -44.23 36.84
C VAL A 227 21.88 -44.69 35.88
N VAL A 228 23.12 -44.26 36.13
CA VAL A 228 24.30 -44.80 35.46
C VAL A 228 24.58 -46.18 36.05
N VAL A 229 24.15 -47.24 35.36
CA VAL A 229 24.61 -48.60 35.66
C VAL A 229 25.89 -48.84 34.88
N GLU A 230 27.04 -48.59 35.49
CA GLU A 230 28.32 -48.98 34.92
C GLU A 230 28.39 -50.51 34.76
N GLY A 231 28.69 -50.97 33.54
CA GLY A 231 29.10 -52.35 33.28
C GLY A 231 28.06 -53.31 32.65
N LYS A 232 26.93 -52.82 32.12
CA LYS A 232 25.99 -53.68 31.39
C LYS A 232 25.61 -53.07 30.04
N GLU A 233 26.01 -53.73 28.96
CA GLU A 233 25.66 -53.34 27.59
C GLU A 233 24.15 -53.46 27.39
N VAL A 234 23.50 -52.34 27.06
CA VAL A 234 22.08 -52.28 26.70
C VAL A 234 22.01 -52.29 25.17
N ASP A 235 21.41 -53.33 24.58
CA ASP A 235 21.24 -53.46 23.12
C ASP A 235 20.11 -52.51 22.66
N LEU A 236 20.44 -51.28 22.25
CA LEU A 236 19.50 -50.35 21.61
C LEU A 236 19.33 -50.69 20.13
N LYS A 237 18.73 -51.85 19.84
CA LYS A 237 18.23 -52.14 18.49
C LYS A 237 16.85 -51.53 18.31
N ILE A 238 16.81 -50.43 17.57
CA ILE A 238 15.58 -49.88 17.02
C ILE A 238 15.21 -50.75 15.81
N PRO A 239 14.06 -51.45 15.82
CA PRO A 239 13.64 -52.22 14.64
C PRO A 239 13.36 -51.27 13.48
N PRO A 240 13.67 -51.66 12.22
CA PRO A 240 13.46 -50.81 11.06
C PRO A 240 11.95 -50.60 10.85
N GLY A 241 11.48 -49.37 11.05
CA GLY A 241 10.08 -49.00 10.98
C GLY A 241 9.53 -49.06 9.56
N THR A 242 8.46 -49.83 9.37
CA THR A 242 7.64 -49.82 8.16
C THR A 242 6.69 -48.61 8.17
N GLY A 243 7.23 -47.42 7.95
CA GLY A 243 6.53 -46.26 7.37
C GLY A 243 5.10 -45.90 7.82
N GLN A 244 4.66 -46.28 9.02
CA GLN A 244 3.39 -45.85 9.61
C GLN A 244 3.67 -45.36 11.03
N GLY A 245 3.17 -44.15 11.31
CA GLY A 245 3.46 -43.42 12.53
C GLY A 245 3.09 -44.19 13.80
N PHE A 246 3.72 -43.80 14.91
CA PHE A 246 3.52 -44.37 16.24
C PHE A 246 2.03 -44.43 16.60
N THR A 247 1.46 -45.64 16.66
CA THR A 247 0.16 -45.87 17.30
C THR A 247 0.44 -46.41 18.70
N SER A 248 -0.05 -45.71 19.72
CA SER A 248 -0.05 -46.19 21.10
C SER A 248 -0.92 -47.44 21.16
N GLN A 249 -0.30 -48.60 21.34
CA GLN A 249 -1.02 -49.86 21.47
C GLN A 249 -1.52 -50.01 22.91
N GLU A 250 -2.53 -49.22 23.26
CA GLU A 250 -3.34 -49.52 24.43
C GLU A 250 -4.27 -50.69 24.05
N THR A 251 -4.14 -51.80 24.77
CA THR A 251 -4.96 -53.01 24.53
C THR A 251 -6.35 -52.76 25.10
N GLY A 252 -7.17 -52.00 24.37
CA GLY A 252 -8.60 -51.84 24.63
C GLY A 252 -9.40 -52.90 23.86
N GLU A 253 -10.37 -53.52 24.52
CA GLU A 253 -11.31 -54.47 23.90
C GLU A 253 -11.93 -53.88 22.63
N GLN A 254 -11.85 -54.61 21.51
CA GLN A 254 -12.51 -54.22 20.26
C GLN A 254 -14.02 -54.44 20.39
N THR A 255 -14.77 -53.42 20.78
CA THR A 255 -16.20 -53.35 20.51
C THR A 255 -16.42 -53.07 19.02
N ASN A 256 -17.05 -54.01 18.32
CA ASN A 256 -17.45 -53.89 16.92
C ASN A 256 -18.59 -52.87 16.78
N GLU A 257 -18.27 -51.58 16.81
CA GLU A 257 -19.23 -50.54 16.47
C GLU A 257 -19.10 -50.25 14.96
N SER A 258 -20.07 -50.73 14.17
CA SER A 258 -20.17 -50.35 12.77
C SER A 258 -20.77 -48.95 12.66
N PHE A 259 -20.13 -48.07 11.90
CA PHE A 259 -20.64 -46.73 11.68
C PHE A 259 -21.97 -46.78 10.92
N THR A 260 -23.04 -46.32 11.55
CA THR A 260 -24.33 -46.09 10.89
C THR A 260 -24.26 -44.80 10.06
N GLN A 261 -24.47 -44.93 8.76
CA GLN A 261 -24.61 -43.82 7.83
C GLN A 261 -25.82 -42.95 8.24
N SER A 262 -25.61 -41.65 8.45
CA SER A 262 -26.69 -40.71 8.75
C SER A 262 -27.69 -40.63 7.59
N GLY A 263 -28.97 -40.76 7.89
CA GLY A 263 -30.06 -40.67 6.90
C GLY A 263 -30.21 -39.28 6.28
N LEU A 264 -30.91 -39.20 5.15
CA LEU A 264 -31.17 -37.94 4.44
C LEU A 264 -31.91 -36.94 5.35
N VAL A 265 -31.35 -35.74 5.49
CA VAL A 265 -32.00 -34.61 6.16
C VAL A 265 -33.15 -34.13 5.26
N ASN A 266 -34.39 -34.20 5.78
CA ASN A 266 -35.57 -33.62 5.13
C ASN A 266 -35.47 -32.08 5.18
N PRO A 267 -35.44 -31.36 4.06
CA PRO A 267 -35.35 -29.90 4.05
C PRO A 267 -36.74 -29.28 4.28
N GLU A 268 -37.30 -29.50 5.46
CA GLU A 268 -38.49 -28.76 5.90
C GLU A 268 -38.03 -27.58 6.75
N ALA A 269 -38.37 -26.37 6.31
CA ALA A 269 -37.94 -25.13 6.95
C ALA A 269 -38.47 -25.08 8.40
N ALA A 270 -37.58 -25.24 9.37
CA ALA A 270 -37.90 -25.00 10.77
C ALA A 270 -38.08 -23.48 10.96
N ALA A 271 -39.32 -23.04 11.18
CA ALA A 271 -39.60 -21.68 11.61
C ALA A 271 -38.94 -21.45 12.98
N SER A 272 -38.29 -20.29 13.18
CA SER A 272 -37.68 -19.93 14.45
C SER A 272 -38.72 -20.01 15.56
N GLN A 273 -38.45 -20.79 16.61
CA GLN A 273 -39.27 -20.74 17.82
C GLN A 273 -39.24 -19.30 18.33
N ALA A 274 -40.39 -18.63 18.31
CA ALA A 274 -40.52 -17.29 18.83
C ALA A 274 -40.18 -17.33 20.32
N TYR A 275 -39.26 -16.46 20.74
CA TYR A 275 -38.64 -16.40 22.07
C TYR A 275 -39.62 -16.12 23.24
N TYR A 276 -40.92 -16.10 22.98
CA TYR A 276 -41.94 -15.66 23.92
C TYR A 276 -42.44 -16.74 24.88
N ASP A 277 -42.20 -18.02 24.58
CA ASP A 277 -42.90 -19.10 25.28
C ASP A 277 -42.21 -19.62 26.56
N ASN A 278 -41.02 -19.13 26.92
CA ASN A 278 -40.36 -19.50 28.18
C ASN A 278 -39.56 -18.33 28.78
N LEU A 279 -40.25 -17.33 29.32
CA LEU A 279 -39.64 -16.35 30.21
C LEU A 279 -39.55 -16.95 31.63
N PRO A 280 -38.37 -16.94 32.29
CA PRO A 280 -38.23 -17.40 33.67
C PRO A 280 -39.16 -16.64 34.62
N GLU A 281 -39.81 -17.37 35.53
CA GLU A 281 -40.71 -16.82 36.55
C GLU A 281 -40.02 -15.69 37.33
N GLY A 282 -40.65 -14.51 37.36
CA GLY A 282 -40.15 -13.30 38.01
C GLY A 282 -39.75 -12.15 37.08
N TYR A 283 -39.40 -12.41 35.82
CA TYR A 283 -38.96 -11.37 34.88
C TYR A 283 -40.11 -10.57 34.24
N ARG A 284 -41.34 -11.06 34.33
CA ARG A 284 -42.53 -10.39 33.77
C ARG A 284 -42.75 -8.99 34.37
N ASN A 285 -42.60 -8.86 35.69
CA ASN A 285 -42.82 -7.58 36.38
C ASN A 285 -41.75 -6.54 36.03
N VAL A 286 -40.50 -6.98 35.82
CA VAL A 286 -39.40 -6.09 35.43
C VAL A 286 -39.66 -5.53 34.03
N ILE A 287 -40.03 -6.40 33.09
CA ILE A 287 -40.35 -5.99 31.72
C ILE A 287 -41.56 -5.05 31.71
N GLN A 288 -42.60 -5.36 32.48
CA GLN A 288 -43.79 -4.51 32.58
C GLN A 288 -43.43 -3.12 33.10
N SER A 289 -42.68 -3.03 34.21
CA SER A 289 -42.29 -1.74 34.80
C SER A 289 -41.43 -0.88 33.87
N TYR A 290 -40.60 -1.52 33.04
CA TYR A 290 -39.78 -0.82 32.05
C TYR A 290 -40.63 -0.17 30.95
N PHE A 291 -41.61 -0.90 30.42
CA PHE A 291 -42.49 -0.37 29.37
C PHE A 291 -43.51 0.63 29.90
N GLU A 292 -43.95 0.49 31.15
CA GLU A 292 -44.80 1.47 31.82
C GLU A 292 -44.05 2.80 32.02
N GLY A 293 -42.76 2.75 32.40
CA GLY A 293 -41.91 3.92 32.50
C GLY A 293 -41.64 4.62 31.17
N LEU A 294 -41.57 3.88 30.06
CA LEU A 294 -41.48 4.45 28.71
C LEU A 294 -42.79 5.08 28.21
N ALA A 295 -43.93 4.74 28.82
CA ALA A 295 -45.24 5.26 28.42
C ALA A 295 -45.66 6.50 29.22
N GLU A 296 -45.01 6.77 30.36
CA GLU A 296 -45.20 7.99 31.15
C GLU A 296 -44.25 9.14 30.74
N GLU A 297 -43.34 8.91 29.79
CA GLU A 297 -42.51 9.93 29.11
C GLU A 297 -43.18 10.48 27.84
#